data_AF-A0A934U539-F1
#
_entry.id   AF-A0A934U539-F1
#
_cell.length_a   1.000
_cell.length_b   1.000
_cell.length_c   1.000
_cell.angle_alpha   90.00
_cell.angle_beta   90.00
_cell.angle_gamma   90.00
#
_symmetry.space_group_name_H-M   'P 1'
#
loop_
_entity.id
_entity.type
_entity.pdbx_description
1 polymer ?
#
loop_
_entity_poly.entity_id
_entity_poly.type
_entity_poly.pdbx_seq_one_letter_code
_entity_poly.pdbx_strand_id
1 'polypeptide(L)' 'MGRGRAKAKQTKVARELKYSSPSTDFDSLQRELSGGGSPISHRNTVRPPDEPDTRSRWDDDDAYEEWRR' A
#
# COMPACT_ATOMS: atom_id res chain seq x y z
N MET A 1 24.46 28.34 21.77
CA MET A 1 23.98 27.32 22.75
C MET A 1 22.56 26.76 22.49
N GLY A 2 21.95 26.90 21.30
CA GLY A 2 20.54 26.49 21.08
C GLY A 2 20.29 25.17 20.33
N ARG A 3 21.31 24.56 19.70
CA ARG A 3 21.12 23.43 18.77
C ARG A 3 20.66 22.13 19.45
N GLY A 4 21.09 21.85 20.69
CA GLY A 4 20.74 20.62 21.40
C GLY A 4 19.23 20.51 21.71
N ARG A 5 18.59 21.62 22.08
CA ARG A 5 17.14 21.66 22.36
C ARG A 5 16.31 21.46 21.10
N ALA A 6 16.71 22.11 20.00
CA ALA A 6 16.05 21.93 18.70
C ALA A 6 16.17 20.48 18.22
N LYS A 7 17.37 19.89 18.29
CA LYS A 7 17.60 18.49 17.93
C LYS A 7 16.75 17.53 18.77
N ALA A 8 16.67 17.73 20.08
CA ALA A 8 15.83 16.92 20.96
C ALA A 8 14.34 16.99 20.57
N LYS A 9 13.82 18.19 20.29
CA LYS A 9 12.44 18.38 19.82
C LYS A 9 12.18 17.65 18.50
N GLN A 10 13.08 17.78 17.54
CA GLN A 10 12.96 17.13 16.23
C GLN A 10 12.98 15.60 16.35
N THR A 11 13.88 15.04 17.15
CA THR A 11 13.92 13.58 17.39
C THR A 11 12.63 13.06 18.03
N LYS A 12 12.03 13.83 18.96
CA LYS A 12 10.75 13.47 19.58
C LYS A 12 9.63 13.42 18.53
N VAL A 13 9.50 14.49 17.73
CA VAL A 13 8.49 14.57 16.66
C VAL A 13 8.69 13.47 15.62
N ALA A 14 9.92 13.21 15.20
CA ALA A 14 10.21 12.16 14.22
C ALA A 14 9.85 10.76 14.74
N ARG A 15 10.08 10.48 16.03
CA ARG A 15 9.67 9.21 16.64
C ARG A 15 8.16 9.09 16.73
N GLU A 16 7.49 10.16 17.13
CA GLU A 16 6.03 10.21 17.14
C GLU A 16 5.45 9.95 15.75
N LEU A 17 5.99 10.58 14.70
CA LEU A 17 5.56 10.32 13.32
C LEU A 17 5.88 8.90 12.84
N LYS A 18 7.05 8.36 13.20
CA LYS A 18 7.47 7.01 12.77
C LYS A 18 6.65 5.90 13.42
N TYR A 19 6.26 6.10 14.68
CA TYR A 19 5.62 5.07 15.50
C TYR A 19 4.16 5.40 15.85
N SER A 20 3.63 6.52 15.38
CA SER A 20 2.20 6.79 15.41
C SER A 20 1.55 5.91 14.35
N SER A 21 0.74 4.97 14.81
CA SER A 21 -0.27 4.37 13.94
C SER A 21 -1.43 5.35 13.87
N PRO A 22 -1.82 5.82 12.67
CA PRO A 22 -3.09 6.49 12.51
C PRO A 22 -4.21 5.59 13.04
N SER A 23 -5.16 6.17 13.78
CA SER A 23 -6.39 5.47 14.13
C SER A 23 -7.27 5.44 12.89
N THR A 24 -7.40 4.27 12.28
CA THR A 24 -8.33 4.06 11.16
C THR A 24 -9.75 3.87 11.70
N ASP A 25 -10.70 4.62 11.16
CA ASP A 25 -12.12 4.41 11.43
C ASP A 25 -12.62 3.20 10.61
N PHE A 26 -12.71 2.05 11.28
CA PHE A 26 -13.15 0.79 10.67
C PHE A 26 -14.63 0.82 10.27
N ASP A 27 -15.48 1.58 10.97
CA ASP A 27 -16.91 1.66 10.66
C ASP A 27 -17.14 2.43 9.36
N SER A 28 -16.39 3.52 9.15
CA SER A 28 -16.40 4.25 7.88
C SER A 28 -15.88 3.39 6.73
N LEU A 29 -14.78 2.66 6.94
CA LEU A 29 -14.20 1.78 5.92
C LEU A 29 -15.15 0.64 5.54
N GLN A 30 -15.80 0.02 6.54
CA GLN A 30 -16.77 -1.05 6.31
C GLN A 30 -17.98 -0.53 5.53
N ARG A 31 -18.47 0.68 5.83
CA ARG A 31 -19.57 1.31 5.07
C ARG A 31 -19.20 1.58 3.62
N GLU A 32 -17.98 2.03 3.34
CA GLU A 32 -17.51 2.24 1.97
C GLU A 32 -17.40 0.92 1.21
N LEU A 33 -16.81 -0.11 1.82
CA LEU A 33 -16.70 -1.45 1.23
C LEU A 33 -18.05 -2.14 1.02
N SER A 34 -18.98 -2.01 1.97
CA SER A 34 -20.31 -2.63 1.89
C SER A 34 -21.29 -1.85 1.02
N GLY A 35 -21.17 -0.52 0.96
CA GLY A 35 -22.03 0.37 0.17
C GLY A 35 -21.50 0.68 -1.24
N GLY A 36 -20.24 0.34 -1.52
CA GLY A 36 -19.51 0.66 -2.75
C GLY A 36 -19.47 -0.45 -3.79
N GLY A 37 -20.45 -1.35 -3.81
CA GLY A 37 -20.67 -2.29 -4.91
C GLY A 37 -21.17 -1.61 -6.19
N SER A 38 -20.62 -0.45 -6.58
CA SER A 38 -20.61 -0.12 -8.00
C SER A 38 -19.66 -1.17 -8.59
N PRO A 39 -20.11 -2.02 -9.53
CA PRO A 39 -19.16 -2.83 -10.25
C PRO A 39 -18.12 -1.83 -10.74
N ILE A 40 -16.85 -2.07 -10.40
CA ILE A 40 -15.79 -1.66 -11.28
C ILE A 40 -16.22 -2.35 -12.58
N SER A 41 -16.99 -1.64 -13.41
CA SER A 41 -17.09 -1.91 -14.81
C SER A 41 -15.64 -1.96 -15.18
N HIS A 42 -15.16 -3.19 -15.29
CA HIS A 42 -13.99 -3.64 -16.00
C HIS A 42 -14.02 -2.80 -17.25
N ARG A 43 -13.42 -1.61 -17.14
CA ARG A 43 -13.21 -0.68 -18.24
C ARG A 43 -12.53 -1.61 -19.20
N ASN A 44 -13.24 -1.96 -20.25
CA ASN A 44 -12.89 -2.97 -21.22
C ASN A 44 -11.44 -2.69 -21.64
N THR A 45 -10.48 -3.28 -20.93
CA THR A 45 -9.08 -3.18 -21.27
C THR A 45 -8.97 -4.21 -22.36
N VAL A 46 -9.35 -3.78 -23.56
CA VAL A 46 -9.03 -4.49 -24.79
C VAL A 46 -7.52 -4.68 -24.71
N ARG A 47 -7.10 -5.89 -24.34
CA ARG A 47 -5.70 -6.27 -24.27
C ARG A 47 -5.16 -6.12 -25.69
N PRO A 48 -4.19 -5.23 -25.96
CA PRO A 48 -3.55 -5.21 -27.26
C PRO A 48 -2.93 -6.60 -27.52
N PRO A 49 -3.03 -7.16 -28.74
CA PRO A 49 -2.61 -8.53 -29.03
C PRO A 49 -1.15 -8.85 -28.65
N ASP A 50 -0.31 -7.83 -28.53
CA ASP A 50 1.14 -7.95 -28.34
C ASP A 50 1.62 -7.76 -26.89
N GLU A 51 0.72 -7.63 -25.91
CA GLU A 51 1.15 -7.57 -24.49
C GLU A 51 1.33 -9.00 -23.91
N PRO A 52 2.50 -9.33 -23.33
CA PRO A 52 2.67 -10.59 -22.60
C PRO A 52 1.74 -10.61 -21.39
N ASP A 53 1.22 -11.78 -21.02
CA ASP A 53 0.38 -11.92 -19.83
C ASP A 53 1.21 -11.62 -18.57
N THR A 54 1.19 -10.37 -18.16
CA THR A 54 1.91 -9.90 -16.97
C THR A 54 1.37 -10.55 -15.70
N ARG A 55 0.19 -11.19 -15.72
CA ARG A 55 -0.29 -12.01 -14.61
C ARG A 55 0.60 -13.23 -14.39
N SER A 56 1.09 -13.86 -15.46
CA SER A 56 2.02 -14.99 -15.37
C SER A 56 3.34 -14.64 -14.67
N ARG A 57 3.76 -13.37 -14.71
CA ARG A 57 5.00 -12.91 -14.05
C ARG A 57 4.90 -12.84 -12.52
N TRP A 58 3.68 -12.80 -11.98
CA TRP A 58 3.42 -12.67 -10.55
C TRP A 58 2.62 -13.85 -9.98
N ASP A 59 2.03 -14.71 -10.82
CA ASP A 59 1.40 -15.99 -10.46
C ASP A 59 2.41 -17.16 -10.39
N ASP A 60 3.71 -16.88 -10.59
CA ASP A 60 4.76 -17.89 -10.56
C ASP A 60 5.10 -18.25 -9.10
N ASP A 61 4.65 -19.41 -8.64
CA ASP A 61 5.32 -20.18 -7.56
C ASP A 61 6.86 -20.21 -7.78
N ASP A 62 7.31 -20.08 -9.03
CA ASP A 62 8.72 -20.02 -9.42
C ASP A 62 9.44 -18.73 -8.96
N ALA A 63 8.75 -17.59 -8.83
CA ALA A 63 9.36 -16.34 -8.31
C ALA A 63 9.66 -16.46 -6.81
N TYR A 64 8.88 -17.27 -6.09
CA TYR A 64 9.10 -17.57 -4.68
C TYR A 64 10.22 -18.61 -4.49
N GLU A 65 10.35 -19.57 -5.41
CA GLU A 65 11.44 -20.56 -5.43
C GLU A 65 12.79 -19.95 -5.82
N GLU A 66 12.84 -18.95 -6.72
CA GLU A 66 14.08 -18.25 -7.09
C GLU A 66 14.70 -17.48 -5.90
N TRP A 67 13.87 -16.88 -5.06
CA TRP A 67 14.33 -16.17 -3.86
C TRP A 67 14.75 -17.10 -2.71
N ARG A 68 14.37 -18.38 -2.78
CA ARG A 68 14.64 -19.39 -1.74
C ARG A 68 15.95 -20.15 -1.96
N ARG A 69 16.45 -20.19 -3.19
CA ARG A 69 17.72 -20.83 -3.56
C ARG A 69 18.92 -19.99 -3.11
#